data_AF-A0A2E2QVH8-F1
#
_entry.id   AF-A0A2E2QVH8-F1
#
_cell.length_a   1.000
_cell.length_b   1.000
_cell.length_c   1.000
_cell.angle_alpha   90.00
_cell.angle_beta   90.00
_cell.angle_gamma   90.00
#
_symmetry.space_group_name_H-M   'P 1'
#
loop_
_entity.id
_entity.type
_entity.pdbx_description
1 polymer ?
#
loop_
_entity_poly.entity_id
_entity_poly.type
_entity_poly.pdbx_seq_one_letter_code
_entity_poly.pdbx_strand_id
1 'polypeptide(L)' 'MACLPVWPAPAFAADYAQGADDLSPRSISLPDFFRKWVPGLTRDGLDVGVFPGLDKTVWITEPEELKRDLQDVMSDF' A
#
# COMPACT_ATOMS: atom_id res chain seq x y z
N MET A 1 11.67 -2.15 10.95
CA MET A 1 10.59 -1.16 10.77
C MET A 1 9.39 -1.90 10.20
N ALA A 2 8.20 -1.75 10.77
CA ALA A 2 6.99 -2.30 10.16
C ALA A 2 6.41 -1.25 9.21
N CYS A 3 5.95 -1.65 8.03
CA CYS A 3 5.21 -0.81 7.09
C CYS A 3 3.96 -1.56 6.64
N LEU A 4 2.94 -0.84 6.18
CA LEU A 4 1.76 -1.43 5.56
C LEU A 4 2.08 -1.74 4.10
N PRO A 5 2.12 -3.01 3.66
CA PRO A 5 2.37 -3.32 2.27
C PRO A 5 1.12 -3.12 1.41
N VAL A 6 1.27 -2.51 0.24
CA VAL A 6 0.19 -2.27 -0.73
C VAL A 6 0.61 -2.73 -2.13
N TRP A 7 -0.35 -3.25 -2.89
CA TRP A 7 -0.13 -3.73 -4.26
C TRP A 7 -1.17 -3.13 -5.20
N PRO A 8 -0.81 -2.92 -6.49
CA PRO A 8 -1.73 -2.39 -7.49
C PRO A 8 -2.83 -3.38 -7.88
N ALA A 9 -2.65 -4.68 -7.63
CA ALA A 9 -3.62 -5.71 -7.94
C ALA A 9 -3.58 -6.86 -6.91
N PRO A 10 -4.72 -7.55 -6.67
CA PRO A 10 -4.80 -8.63 -5.69
C PRO A 10 -3.93 -9.84 -6.05
N ALA A 11 -3.67 -10.10 -7.33
CA ALA A 11 -2.81 -11.20 -7.77
C ALA A 11 -1.40 -11.09 -7.19
N PHE A 12 -0.80 -9.90 -7.20
CA PHE A 12 0.54 -9.70 -6.66
C PHE A 12 0.61 -9.88 -5.14
N ALA A 13 -0.42 -9.44 -4.43
CA ALA A 13 -0.51 -9.65 -2.99
C ALA A 13 -0.72 -11.14 -2.65
N ALA A 14 -1.49 -11.88 -3.47
CA ALA A 14 -1.66 -13.32 -3.31
C ALA A 14 -0.36 -14.08 -3.57
N ASP A 15 0.39 -13.72 -4.61
CA ASP A 15 1.70 -14.31 -4.91
C ASP A 15 2.70 -14.02 -3.79
N TYR A 16 2.68 -12.82 -3.21
CA TYR A 16 3.52 -12.47 -2.05
C TYR A 16 3.17 -13.27 -0.79
N ALA A 17 1.88 -13.58 -0.60
CA ALA A 17 1.38 -14.37 0.52
C ALA A 17 1.57 -15.89 0.33
N GLN A 18 2.11 -16.34 -0.80
CA GLN A 18 2.24 -17.77 -1.10
C GLN A 18 3.09 -18.47 -0.03
N GLY A 19 2.50 -19.48 0.62
CA GLY A 19 3.12 -20.22 1.73
C GLY A 19 2.77 -19.70 3.13
N ALA A 20 1.95 -18.65 3.24
CA ALA A 20 1.32 -18.22 4.48
C ALA A 20 -0.20 -18.49 4.43
N ASP A 21 -0.65 -19.51 5.16
CA ASP A 21 -2.05 -19.99 5.13
C ASP A 21 -3.06 -19.01 5.78
N ASP A 22 -2.57 -18.01 6.51
CA ASP A 22 -3.37 -17.04 7.26
C ASP A 22 -3.48 -15.66 6.58
N LEU A 23 -2.81 -15.48 5.43
CA LEU A 23 -2.80 -14.22 4.70
C LEU A 23 -3.69 -14.28 3.46
N SER A 24 -4.58 -13.29 3.34
CA SER A 24 -5.45 -13.11 2.17
C SER A 24 -5.38 -11.67 1.69
N PRO A 25 -5.31 -11.42 0.36
CA PRO A 25 -5.32 -10.06 -0.16
C PRO A 25 -6.65 -9.36 0.17
N ARG A 26 -6.56 -8.09 0.58
CA ARG A 26 -7.72 -7.23 0.79
C ARG A 26 -7.65 -6.03 -0.14
N SER A 27 -8.79 -5.67 -0.70
CA SER A 27 -8.92 -4.47 -1.52
C SER A 27 -9.45 -3.31 -0.67
N ILE A 28 -9.00 -2.11 -1.04
CA ILE A 28 -9.53 -0.84 -0.55
C ILE A 28 -9.75 0.08 -1.75
N SER A 29 -10.80 0.89 -1.71
CA SER A 29 -11.02 1.92 -2.72
C SER A 29 -10.03 3.07 -2.53
N LEU A 30 -9.57 3.72 -3.61
CA LEU A 30 -8.71 4.91 -3.48
C LEU A 30 -9.36 6.02 -2.63
N PRO A 31 -10.66 6.33 -2.75
CA PRO A 31 -11.31 7.29 -1.86
C PRO A 31 -11.23 6.91 -0.37
N ASP A 32 -11.41 5.64 -0.03
CA ASP A 32 -11.27 5.18 1.36
C ASP A 32 -9.82 5.22 1.83
N PHE A 33 -8.88 4.85 0.96
CA PHE A 33 -7.45 4.95 1.26
C PHE A 33 -7.08 6.40 1.61
N PHE A 34 -7.47 7.37 0.77
CA PHE A 34 -7.17 8.79 0.98
C PHE A 34 -7.88 9.40 2.20
N ARG A 35 -9.14 9.04 2.45
CA ARG A 35 -9.96 9.66 3.50
C ARG A 35 -9.78 9.03 4.87
N LYS A 36 -9.49 7.72 4.93
CA LYS A 36 -9.46 6.95 6.18
C LYS A 36 -8.06 6.46 6.51
N TRP A 37 -7.40 5.83 5.55
CA TRP A 37 -6.13 5.15 5.84
C TRP A 37 -4.97 6.14 5.94
N VAL A 38 -4.84 7.06 5.00
CA VAL A 38 -3.74 8.05 5.03
C VAL A 38 -3.71 8.84 6.36
N PRO A 39 -4.80 9.46 6.84
CA PRO A 39 -4.77 10.14 8.14
C PRO A 39 -4.49 9.20 9.33
N GLY A 40 -5.02 7.97 9.27
CA GLY A 40 -4.81 6.96 10.32
C GLY A 40 -3.34 6.54 10.42
N LEU A 41 -2.76 6.15 9.29
CA LEU A 41 -1.37 5.72 9.16
C LEU A 41 -0.39 6.83 9.56
N THR A 42 -0.64 8.07 9.10
CA THR A 42 0.18 9.24 9.47
C THR A 42 0.16 9.48 10.98
N ARG A 43 -1.01 9.41 11.62
CA ARG A 43 -1.15 9.57 13.07
C ARG A 43 -0.47 8.44 13.85
N ASP A 44 -0.49 7.23 13.30
CA ASP A 44 0.11 6.05 13.92
C ASP A 44 1.62 5.94 13.61
N GLY A 45 2.18 6.83 12.77
CA GLY A 45 3.59 6.84 12.37
C GLY A 45 3.99 5.62 11.54
N LEU A 46 3.06 5.07 10.74
CA LEU A 46 3.27 3.86 9.95
C LEU A 46 3.45 4.18 8.46
N ASP A 47 4.60 3.81 7.92
CA ASP A 47 4.92 3.98 6.50
C ASP A 47 4.21 2.97 5.59
N VAL A 48 4.18 3.25 4.30
CA VAL A 48 3.61 2.37 3.28
C VAL A 48 4.72 1.71 2.46
N GLY A 49 4.69 0.37 2.39
CA GLY A 49 5.54 -0.42 1.51
C GLY A 49 4.83 -0.65 0.18
N VAL A 50 5.24 0.07 -0.85
CA VAL A 50 4.62 0.02 -2.17
C VAL A 50 5.24 -1.11 -3.00
N PHE A 51 4.37 -2.02 -3.44
CA PHE A 51 4.67 -3.13 -4.33
C PHE A 51 5.91 -3.94 -3.92
N PRO A 52 5.93 -4.51 -2.69
CA PRO A 52 7.03 -5.35 -2.26
C PRO A 52 7.15 -6.60 -3.15
N GLY A 53 8.36 -6.84 -3.65
CA GLY A 53 8.73 -8.00 -4.44
C GLY A 53 9.02 -9.24 -3.58
N LEU A 54 9.05 -10.40 -4.24
CA LEU A 54 9.38 -11.69 -3.59
C LEU A 54 10.82 -11.74 -3.06
N ASP A 55 11.71 -10.93 -3.65
CA ASP A 55 13.10 -10.74 -3.23
C ASP A 55 13.25 -9.79 -2.03
N LYS A 56 12.13 -9.32 -1.47
CA LYS A 56 12.04 -8.33 -0.38
C LYS A 56 12.47 -6.92 -0.78
N THR A 57 12.66 -6.65 -2.08
CA THR A 57 12.80 -5.29 -2.57
C THR A 57 11.46 -4.58 -2.40
N VAL A 58 11.46 -3.45 -1.71
CA VAL A 58 10.25 -2.67 -1.43
C VAL A 58 10.57 -1.18 -1.48
N TRP A 59 9.70 -0.41 -2.11
CA TRP A 59 9.75 1.04 -2.02
C TRP A 59 8.94 1.48 -0.79
N ILE A 60 9.55 2.21 0.13
CA ILE A 60 8.90 2.72 1.33
C ILE A 60 8.72 4.22 1.20
N THR A 61 7.52 4.71 1.49
CA THR A 61 7.15 6.13 1.41
C THR A 61 6.12 6.46 2.50
N GLU A 62 6.04 7.73 2.87
CA GLU A 62 5.04 8.22 3.82
C GLU A 62 3.62 8.13 3.21
N PRO A 63 2.57 7.88 4.01
CA PRO A 63 1.20 7.79 3.51
C PRO A 63 0.72 9.04 2.75
N GLU A 64 1.11 10.25 3.21
CA GLU A 64 0.75 11.51 2.57
C GLU A 64 1.52 11.75 1.26
N GLU A 65 2.74 11.24 1.16
CA GLU A 65 3.54 11.30 -0.08
C GLU A 65 2.92 10.41 -1.15
N LEU A 66 2.69 9.13 -0.84
CA LEU A 66 2.02 8.20 -1.76
C LEU A 66 0.65 8.73 -2.24
N LYS A 67 -0.12 9.36 -1.35
CA LYS A 67 -1.39 9.99 -1.72
C LYS A 67 -1.20 11.10 -2.74
N ARG A 68 -0.24 12.01 -2.54
CA ARG A 68 0.05 13.09 -3.51
C ARG A 68 0.44 12.51 -4.85
N ASP A 69 1.37 11.56 -4.87
CA ASP A 69 1.84 10.93 -6.11
C ASP A 69 0.69 10.29 -6.89
N LEU A 70 -0.20 9.57 -6.19
CA LEU A 70 -1.40 8.98 -6.79
C LEU A 70 -2.38 10.04 -7.32
N GLN A 71 -2.57 11.15 -6.60
CA GLN A 71 -3.46 12.24 -7.04
C GLN A 71 -2.90 12.98 -8.25
N ASP A 72 -1.58 13.18 -8.31
CA ASP A 72 -0.90 13.86 -9.40
C ASP A 72 -1.04 13.04 -10.69
N VAL A 73 -0.70 11.75 -10.65
CA VAL A 73 -0.86 10.88 -11.84
C VAL A 73 -2.32 10.75 -12.26
N MET A 74 -3.29 10.78 -11.34
CA MET A 74 -4.71 10.72 -11.68
C MET A 74 -5.26 12.01 -12.28
N SER A 75 -4.62 13.15 -12.02
CA SER A 75 -5.02 14.45 -12.56
C SER A 75 -4.47 14.72 -13.96
N ASP A 76 -3.45 13.95 -14.37
CA ASP A 76 -2.83 14.00 -15.69
C ASP A 76 -3.63 13.24 -16.78
N PHE A 77 -4.75 12.59 -16.41
CA PHE A 77 -5.67 11.89 -17.33
C PHE A 77 -6.98 12.66 -17.50
#